data_AF-A0A173SML2-F1
#
_entry.id   AF-A0A173SML2-F1
#
_cell.length_a   1.000
_cell.length_b   1.000
_cell.length_c   1.000
_cell.angle_alpha   90.00
_cell.angle_beta   90.00
_cell.angle_gamma   90.00
#
_symmetry.space_group_name_H-M   'P 1'
#
loop_
_entity.id
_entity.type
_entity.pdbx_description
1 polymer ?
#
loop_
_entity_poly.entity_id
_entity_poly.type
_entity_poly.pdbx_seq_one_letter_code
_entity_poly.pdbx_strand_id
1 'polypeptide(L)'
;MHSKEAAGCRLCRYRRAQEKRPNRDCLNGEVTVYLTLTFVLFVSLILALVESASVQMAKNYRRADMNRALECVFAEYQKELLENYDVFAIECGYETGTYTEQNILDRLSYYGADMENEIERIQLFTDNSGELFRDQVGKYMKHKYGIAWADKYLGNVSLWKNQEEKADEFTEEEEKQNDQLKDLLGEQEAELPEEENPMQHVAELKRSPILELVLPKDKTISEKQISLQEMPEKRENHTGYGAFSDVEPEDGTLTSVLLGEYVIDHFTDFTDGPKGGELDYELEYILAGRESDKGNLETVAKKLVMLRFVPNYIYLQTSSTKQAEARAAAGTLCTLLAVPAVTEAAAQGILLAWAYGESVMDVRSLLDGQKAAITKDDTNWQLSLSGLMKLGTDEDTGTGMDVQDGMGYKDYMRMLLFLEGKERMSMRAMGIIEKNMQSIYGQPAFRIDYCAGRMEIRTVCNLRRGIKYQYRTYYGYQ
;
A
#
# COMPACT_ATOMS: atom_id res chain seq x y z
N MET A 1 3.86 -101.30 -27.45
CA MET A 1 3.20 -102.54 -27.00
C MET A 1 1.72 -102.26 -26.86
N HIS A 2 0.90 -103.06 -27.58
CA HIS A 2 -0.50 -103.44 -27.33
C HIS A 2 -1.57 -102.35 -27.09
N SER A 3 -2.82 -102.44 -27.55
CA SER A 3 -3.56 -103.40 -28.37
C SER A 3 -5.05 -102.98 -28.29
N LYS A 4 -5.74 -102.96 -29.45
CA LYS A 4 -7.16 -103.35 -29.72
C LYS A 4 -8.30 -102.62 -28.99
N GLU A 5 -9.23 -101.98 -29.70
CA GLU A 5 -10.33 -102.55 -30.53
C GLU A 5 -11.34 -103.41 -29.76
N ALA A 6 -12.61 -102.97 -29.77
CA ALA A 6 -13.81 -103.73 -30.19
C ALA A 6 -15.07 -102.90 -29.79
N ALA A 7 -15.95 -102.43 -30.67
CA ALA A 7 -16.79 -103.07 -31.69
C ALA A 7 -18.06 -103.76 -31.15
N GLY A 8 -19.22 -103.30 -31.62
CA GLY A 8 -20.49 -104.05 -31.61
C GLY A 8 -21.72 -103.12 -31.74
N CYS A 9 -22.29 -102.91 -32.94
CA CYS A 9 -23.42 -103.66 -33.55
C CYS A 9 -24.76 -103.52 -32.79
N ARG A 10 -25.98 -103.38 -33.37
CA ARG A 10 -26.50 -103.72 -34.71
C ARG A 10 -27.96 -103.18 -34.85
N LEU A 11 -28.26 -102.51 -35.97
CA LEU A 11 -29.46 -102.58 -36.87
C LEU A 11 -30.93 -102.75 -36.35
N CYS A 12 -31.85 -101.88 -36.81
CA CYS A 12 -33.07 -102.20 -37.63
C CYS A 12 -33.95 -100.94 -37.91
N ARG A 13 -34.05 -100.43 -39.16
CA ARG A 13 -35.10 -100.63 -40.22
C ARG A 13 -36.45 -99.87 -40.05
N TYR A 14 -36.74 -98.84 -40.88
CA TYR A 14 -37.73 -98.85 -42.01
C TYR A 14 -38.18 -97.44 -42.54
N ARG A 15 -38.16 -97.31 -43.88
CA ARG A 15 -39.04 -96.57 -44.85
C ARG A 15 -39.20 -95.02 -44.90
N ARG A 16 -38.63 -94.48 -46.00
CA ARG A 16 -39.05 -93.42 -46.97
C ARG A 16 -39.99 -92.28 -46.54
N ALA A 17 -39.45 -91.06 -46.67
CA ALA A 17 -40.11 -89.95 -47.36
C ALA A 17 -39.05 -89.23 -48.24
N GLN A 18 -39.33 -89.09 -49.54
CA GLN A 18 -38.63 -88.13 -50.40
C GLN A 18 -39.22 -86.75 -50.08
N GLU A 19 -38.62 -86.04 -49.15
CA GLU A 19 -38.76 -84.58 -49.06
C GLU A 19 -37.56 -83.95 -49.75
N LYS A 20 -37.86 -83.07 -50.71
CA LYS A 20 -36.89 -82.15 -51.30
C LYS A 20 -36.19 -81.42 -50.15
N ARG A 21 -34.90 -81.72 -49.92
CA ARG A 21 -34.06 -80.88 -49.06
C ARG A 21 -33.96 -79.50 -49.72
N PRO A 22 -34.39 -78.41 -49.05
CA PRO A 22 -34.02 -77.08 -49.52
C PRO A 22 -32.50 -76.96 -49.40
N ASN A 23 -31.91 -76.28 -50.38
CA ASN A 23 -30.50 -75.95 -50.50
C ASN A 23 -29.86 -75.70 -49.13
N ARG A 24 -28.90 -76.55 -48.74
CA ARG A 24 -28.16 -76.42 -47.48
C ARG A 24 -26.77 -75.82 -47.69
N ASP A 25 -26.64 -74.95 -48.71
CA ASP A 25 -25.37 -74.35 -49.15
C ASP A 25 -25.29 -72.83 -48.91
N CYS A 26 -26.19 -72.23 -48.12
CA CYS A 26 -26.20 -70.77 -47.88
C CYS A 26 -26.05 -70.32 -46.42
N LEU A 27 -25.40 -71.09 -45.52
CA LEU A 27 -25.25 -70.68 -44.10
C LEU A 27 -23.82 -70.74 -43.54
N ASN A 28 -22.80 -71.01 -44.35
CA ASN A 28 -21.41 -71.18 -43.86
C ASN A 28 -20.52 -69.92 -43.99
N GLY A 29 -21.03 -68.82 -44.54
CA GLY A 29 -20.30 -67.55 -44.69
C GLY A 29 -20.86 -66.40 -43.86
N GLU A 30 -22.13 -66.45 -43.46
CA GLU A 30 -22.83 -65.35 -42.78
C GLU A 30 -22.23 -65.03 -41.41
N VAL A 31 -21.85 -66.06 -40.65
CA VAL A 31 -21.19 -65.91 -39.34
C VAL A 31 -19.82 -65.27 -39.49
N THR A 32 -19.05 -65.66 -40.52
CA THR A 32 -17.73 -65.08 -40.80
C THR A 32 -17.84 -63.63 -41.25
N VAL A 33 -18.79 -63.30 -42.13
CA VAL A 33 -19.04 -61.92 -42.57
C VAL A 33 -19.47 -61.04 -41.39
N TYR A 34 -20.42 -61.50 -40.59
CA TYR A 34 -20.85 -60.79 -39.38
C TYR A 34 -19.68 -60.56 -38.41
N LEU A 35 -18.90 -61.61 -38.11
CA LEU A 35 -17.75 -61.51 -37.20
C LEU A 35 -16.68 -60.56 -37.75
N THR A 36 -16.40 -60.58 -39.06
CA THR A 36 -15.43 -59.64 -39.67
C THR A 36 -15.91 -58.20 -39.60
N LEU A 37 -17.19 -57.92 -39.84
CA LEU A 37 -17.76 -56.58 -39.71
C LEU A 37 -17.71 -56.09 -38.26
N THR A 38 -18.11 -56.94 -37.31
CA THR A 38 -18.01 -56.64 -35.87
C THR A 38 -16.55 -56.40 -35.45
N PHE A 39 -15.60 -57.19 -35.94
CA PHE A 39 -14.18 -57.01 -35.63
C PHE A 39 -13.63 -55.69 -36.21
N VAL A 40 -13.98 -55.34 -37.45
CA VAL A 40 -13.62 -54.05 -38.05
C VAL A 40 -14.19 -52.90 -37.24
N LEU A 41 -15.44 -52.99 -36.78
CA LEU A 41 -16.05 -51.99 -35.91
C LEU A 41 -15.29 -51.85 -34.59
N PHE A 42 -14.97 -52.96 -33.90
CA PHE A 42 -14.20 -52.91 -32.65
C PHE A 42 -12.79 -52.34 -32.85
N VAL A 43 -12.08 -52.75 -33.90
CA VAL A 43 -10.75 -52.20 -34.22
C VAL A 43 -10.86 -50.71 -34.52
N SER A 44 -11.85 -50.27 -35.30
CA SER A 44 -12.05 -48.84 -35.58
C SER A 44 -12.34 -48.02 -34.33
N LEU A 45 -13.14 -48.56 -33.40
CA LEU A 45 -13.44 -47.93 -32.12
C LEU A 45 -12.19 -47.84 -31.24
N ILE A 46 -11.41 -48.93 -31.13
CA ILE A 46 -10.16 -48.94 -30.36
C ILE A 46 -9.16 -47.93 -30.93
N LEU A 47 -9.00 -47.89 -32.26
CA LEU A 47 -8.11 -46.91 -32.91
C LEU A 47 -8.58 -45.48 -32.68
N ALA A 48 -9.89 -45.22 -32.75
CA ALA A 48 -10.46 -43.90 -32.44
C ALA A 48 -10.23 -43.50 -30.98
N LEU A 49 -10.35 -44.44 -30.03
CA LEU A 49 -10.07 -44.20 -28.61
C LEU A 49 -8.59 -43.91 -28.36
N VAL A 50 -7.69 -44.68 -28.97
CA VAL A 50 -6.23 -44.46 -28.88
C VAL A 50 -5.85 -43.11 -29.49
N GLU A 51 -6.43 -42.74 -30.63
CA GLU A 51 -6.21 -41.43 -31.26
C GLU A 51 -6.72 -40.30 -30.36
N SER A 52 -7.94 -40.42 -29.82
CA SER A 52 -8.51 -39.45 -28.89
C SER A 52 -7.62 -39.29 -27.65
N ALA A 53 -7.18 -40.40 -27.06
CA ALA A 53 -6.27 -40.39 -25.93
C ALA A 53 -4.93 -39.73 -26.29
N SER A 54 -4.36 -40.01 -27.47
CA SER A 54 -3.12 -39.40 -27.94
C SER A 54 -3.24 -37.88 -28.11
N VAL A 55 -4.36 -37.39 -28.64
CA VAL A 55 -4.61 -35.94 -28.80
C VAL A 55 -4.77 -35.28 -27.43
N GLN A 56 -5.54 -35.88 -26.52
CA GLN A 56 -5.72 -35.36 -25.17
C GLN A 56 -4.41 -35.35 -24.38
N MET A 57 -3.58 -36.39 -24.54
CA MET A 57 -2.24 -36.44 -23.95
C MET A 57 -1.35 -35.31 -24.48
N ALA A 58 -1.36 -35.07 -25.79
CA ALA A 58 -0.61 -33.95 -26.37
C ALA A 58 -1.07 -32.58 -25.85
N LYS A 59 -2.39 -32.35 -25.73
CA LYS A 59 -2.94 -31.13 -25.11
C LYS A 59 -2.49 -30.96 -23.66
N ASN A 60 -2.50 -32.04 -22.89
CA ASN A 60 -2.09 -32.04 -21.48
C ASN A 60 -0.59 -31.77 -21.34
N TYR A 61 0.26 -32.34 -22.19
CA TYR A 61 1.69 -32.02 -22.21
C TYR A 61 1.94 -30.53 -22.46
N ARG A 62 1.27 -29.94 -23.46
CA ARG A 62 1.43 -28.51 -23.75
C ARG A 62 0.99 -27.62 -22.59
N ARG A 63 -0.14 -27.94 -21.95
CA ARG A 63 -0.58 -27.25 -20.72
C ARG A 63 0.44 -27.38 -19.60
N ALA A 64 0.99 -28.59 -19.39
CA ALA A 64 1.98 -28.81 -18.35
C ALA A 64 3.28 -28.04 -18.61
N ASP A 65 3.75 -28.01 -19.87
CA ASP A 65 4.91 -27.22 -20.29
C ASP A 65 4.70 -25.73 -20.00
N MET A 66 3.53 -25.18 -20.36
CA MET A 66 3.20 -23.78 -20.10
C MET A 66 3.05 -23.48 -18.61
N ASN A 67 2.31 -24.30 -17.84
CA ASN A 67 2.15 -24.09 -16.40
C ASN A 67 3.52 -24.07 -15.70
N ARG A 68 4.38 -25.05 -16.00
CA ARG A 68 5.73 -25.10 -15.46
C ARG A 68 6.55 -23.87 -15.88
N ALA A 69 6.49 -23.47 -17.15
CA ALA A 69 7.24 -22.31 -17.62
C ALA A 69 6.78 -21.01 -16.93
N LEU A 70 5.48 -20.79 -16.79
CA LEU A 70 4.93 -19.62 -16.12
C LEU A 70 5.27 -19.62 -14.62
N GLU A 71 5.15 -20.77 -13.94
CA GLU A 71 5.59 -20.93 -12.55
C GLU A 71 7.09 -20.64 -12.40
N CYS A 72 7.93 -21.09 -13.34
CA CYS A 72 9.36 -20.79 -13.33
C CYS A 72 9.65 -19.30 -13.55
N VAL A 73 8.92 -18.61 -14.44
CA VAL A 73 9.04 -17.16 -14.61
C VAL A 73 8.69 -16.45 -13.31
N PHE A 74 7.56 -16.80 -12.67
CA PHE A 74 7.16 -16.21 -11.40
C PHE A 74 8.04 -16.64 -10.21
N ALA A 75 8.82 -17.71 -10.34
CA ALA A 75 9.85 -18.06 -9.36
C ALA A 75 11.08 -17.13 -9.42
N GLU A 76 11.22 -16.32 -10.48
CA GLU A 76 12.21 -15.24 -10.59
C GLU A 76 11.73 -13.94 -9.93
N TYR A 77 10.93 -14.05 -8.86
CA TYR A 77 10.48 -12.90 -8.11
C TYR A 77 11.68 -12.10 -7.58
N GLN A 78 11.48 -10.80 -7.42
CA GLN A 78 12.53 -9.93 -6.91
C GLN A 78 12.77 -10.22 -5.43
N LYS A 79 13.97 -10.71 -5.11
CA LYS A 79 14.29 -11.23 -3.77
C LYS A 79 14.26 -10.14 -2.72
N GLU A 80 14.82 -8.97 -3.02
CA GLU A 80 14.90 -7.87 -2.06
C GLU A 80 13.53 -7.24 -1.78
N LEU A 81 12.57 -7.32 -2.72
CA LEU A 81 11.18 -6.93 -2.47
C LEU A 81 10.54 -7.85 -1.42
N LEU A 82 10.78 -9.16 -1.51
CA LEU A 82 10.26 -10.10 -0.54
C LEU A 82 10.95 -9.95 0.82
N GLU A 83 12.28 -9.95 0.84
CA GLU A 83 13.06 -9.99 2.08
C GLU A 83 12.98 -8.71 2.91
N ASN A 84 12.82 -7.56 2.25
CA ASN A 84 12.85 -6.26 2.93
C ASN A 84 11.51 -5.53 2.93
N TYR A 85 10.53 -5.98 2.14
CA TYR A 85 9.21 -5.33 2.01
C TYR A 85 8.04 -6.32 2.01
N ASP A 86 8.28 -7.62 2.18
CA ASP A 86 7.23 -8.65 2.30
C ASP A 86 6.22 -8.67 1.13
N VAL A 87 6.64 -8.24 -0.07
CA VAL A 87 5.83 -8.24 -1.30
C VAL A 87 6.50 -9.00 -2.44
N PHE A 88 5.70 -9.68 -3.25
CA PHE A 88 6.10 -10.50 -4.38
C PHE A 88 5.78 -9.83 -5.73
N ALA A 89 6.81 -9.71 -6.56
CA ALA A 89 6.68 -9.38 -7.97
C ALA A 89 7.83 -9.96 -8.77
N ILE A 90 7.60 -10.21 -10.06
CA ILE A 90 8.69 -10.30 -11.03
C ILE A 90 9.01 -8.91 -11.58
N GLU A 91 10.28 -8.55 -11.68
CA GLU A 91 10.73 -7.34 -12.37
C GLU A 91 10.84 -7.66 -13.87
N CYS A 92 9.95 -7.10 -14.69
CA CYS A 92 9.82 -7.50 -16.10
C CYS A 92 10.86 -6.84 -17.03
N GLY A 93 11.68 -5.91 -16.53
CA GLY A 93 12.81 -5.35 -17.24
C GLY A 93 14.04 -6.28 -17.26
N TYR A 94 14.13 -7.28 -16.39
CA TYR A 94 15.27 -8.19 -16.25
C TYR A 94 16.62 -7.46 -16.26
N GLU A 95 16.74 -6.41 -15.45
CA GLU A 95 17.95 -5.55 -15.34
C GLU A 95 18.33 -4.78 -16.62
N THR A 96 17.56 -4.88 -17.70
CA THR A 96 17.85 -4.15 -18.95
C THR A 96 17.52 -2.66 -18.86
N GLY A 97 16.75 -2.26 -17.85
CA GLY A 97 16.22 -0.90 -17.69
C GLY A 97 15.07 -0.56 -18.65
N THR A 98 14.60 -1.53 -19.43
CA THR A 98 13.47 -1.36 -20.35
C THR A 98 12.51 -2.53 -20.26
N TYR A 99 11.23 -2.23 -20.01
CA TYR A 99 10.18 -3.23 -20.03
C TYR A 99 9.64 -3.44 -21.46
N THR A 100 9.71 -4.68 -21.95
CA THR A 100 8.95 -5.15 -23.11
C THR A 100 8.35 -6.52 -22.82
N GLU A 101 7.18 -6.81 -23.39
CA GLU A 101 6.54 -8.12 -23.24
C GLU A 101 7.40 -9.25 -23.79
N GLN A 102 8.22 -8.96 -24.81
CA GLN A 102 9.12 -9.94 -25.40
C GLN A 102 10.08 -10.51 -24.37
N ASN A 103 10.53 -9.70 -23.39
CA ASN A 103 11.38 -10.19 -22.31
C ASN A 103 10.71 -11.38 -21.59
N ILE A 104 9.43 -11.26 -21.27
CA ILE A 104 8.66 -12.31 -20.60
C ILE A 104 8.47 -13.52 -21.52
N LEU A 105 8.12 -13.29 -22.79
CA LEU A 105 7.92 -14.36 -23.78
C LEU A 105 9.20 -15.16 -24.04
N ASP A 106 10.36 -14.50 -24.07
CA ASP A 106 11.68 -15.13 -24.20
C ASP A 106 12.00 -16.01 -23.00
N ARG A 107 11.64 -15.57 -21.78
CA ARG A 107 11.78 -16.38 -20.55
C ARG A 107 10.85 -17.59 -20.54
N LEU A 108 9.60 -17.44 -20.99
CA LEU A 108 8.69 -18.58 -21.18
C LEU A 108 9.27 -19.62 -22.15
N SER A 109 9.83 -19.16 -23.27
CA SER A 109 10.51 -20.02 -24.25
C SER A 109 11.74 -20.71 -23.64
N TYR A 110 12.56 -19.97 -22.89
CA TYR A 110 13.72 -20.52 -22.16
C TYR A 110 13.32 -21.67 -21.21
N TYR A 111 12.19 -21.56 -20.52
CA TYR A 111 11.67 -22.65 -19.70
C TYR A 111 10.93 -23.75 -20.45
N GLY A 112 10.91 -23.73 -21.79
CA GLY A 112 10.39 -24.80 -22.62
C GLY A 112 8.94 -24.63 -23.07
N ALA A 113 8.35 -23.44 -22.91
CA ALA A 113 7.06 -23.10 -23.52
C ALA A 113 7.24 -22.49 -24.93
N ASP A 114 7.98 -23.18 -25.81
CA ASP A 114 8.19 -22.80 -27.21
C ASP A 114 6.91 -23.04 -28.05
N MET A 115 5.96 -22.12 -27.90
CA MET A 115 4.63 -22.10 -28.50
C MET A 115 4.25 -20.67 -28.86
N GLU A 116 3.19 -20.49 -29.64
CA GLU A 116 2.64 -19.15 -29.91
C GLU A 116 1.95 -18.65 -28.64
N ASN A 117 2.63 -17.76 -27.92
CA ASN A 117 2.20 -17.21 -26.65
C ASN A 117 1.95 -15.72 -26.77
N GLU A 118 0.91 -15.25 -26.09
CA GLU A 118 0.55 -13.84 -26.02
C GLU A 118 0.08 -13.55 -24.60
N ILE A 119 0.60 -12.46 -24.01
CA ILE A 119 0.11 -11.98 -22.72
C ILE A 119 -1.29 -11.42 -22.97
N GLU A 120 -2.32 -12.09 -22.44
CA GLU A 120 -3.71 -11.66 -22.60
C GLU A 120 -4.09 -10.66 -21.51
N ARG A 121 -3.55 -10.84 -20.31
CA ARG A 121 -3.73 -9.95 -19.16
C ARG A 121 -2.46 -9.86 -18.34
N ILE A 122 -2.16 -8.69 -17.81
CA ILE A 122 -1.05 -8.46 -16.87
C ILE A 122 -1.42 -7.33 -15.93
N GLN A 123 -1.10 -7.49 -14.63
CA GLN A 123 -1.29 -6.45 -13.63
C GLN A 123 0.06 -6.09 -13.01
N LEU A 124 0.42 -4.81 -13.10
CA LEU A 124 1.64 -4.22 -12.57
C LEU A 124 1.37 -3.61 -11.19
N PHE A 125 2.42 -3.43 -10.40
CA PHE A 125 2.32 -2.91 -9.03
C PHE A 125 1.69 -1.52 -8.96
N THR A 126 2.00 -0.64 -9.90
CA THR A 126 1.47 0.74 -9.92
C THR A 126 0.06 0.87 -10.49
N ASP A 127 -0.51 -0.20 -11.04
CA ASP A 127 -1.87 -0.17 -11.58
C ASP A 127 -2.89 0.19 -10.50
N ASN A 128 -3.93 0.96 -10.87
CA ASN A 128 -4.99 1.42 -9.97
C ASN A 128 -4.43 2.04 -8.67
N SER A 129 -3.43 2.90 -8.83
CA SER A 129 -2.72 3.60 -7.75
C SER A 129 -2.03 2.67 -6.75
N GLY A 130 -1.68 1.43 -7.11
CA GLY A 130 -1.06 0.48 -6.18
C GLY A 130 -1.97 -0.62 -5.66
N GLU A 131 -3.01 -1.01 -6.40
CA GLU A 131 -4.00 -1.99 -5.91
C GLU A 131 -3.36 -3.33 -5.56
N LEU A 132 -2.57 -3.90 -6.47
CA LEU A 132 -1.89 -5.17 -6.26
C LEU A 132 -0.89 -5.10 -5.08
N PHE A 133 -0.15 -4.01 -4.96
CA PHE A 133 0.74 -3.78 -3.82
C PHE A 133 -0.03 -3.74 -2.50
N ARG A 134 -1.14 -3.00 -2.44
CA ARG A 134 -1.99 -2.91 -1.24
C ARG A 134 -2.61 -4.26 -0.87
N ASP A 135 -3.03 -5.06 -1.84
CA ASP A 135 -3.59 -6.39 -1.58
C ASP A 135 -2.55 -7.28 -0.87
N GLN A 136 -1.31 -7.30 -1.37
CA GLN A 136 -0.23 -8.08 -0.78
C GLN A 136 0.17 -7.58 0.62
N VAL A 137 0.34 -6.25 0.78
CA VAL A 137 0.56 -5.64 2.10
C VAL A 137 -0.56 -5.99 3.07
N GLY A 138 -1.82 -5.99 2.62
CA GLY A 138 -2.97 -6.36 3.44
C GLY A 138 -2.89 -7.78 3.96
N LYS A 139 -2.48 -8.73 3.12
CA LYS A 139 -2.27 -10.12 3.53
C LYS A 139 -1.14 -10.26 4.53
N TYR A 140 0.01 -9.66 4.23
CA TYR A 140 1.16 -9.70 5.14
C TYR A 140 0.78 -9.15 6.53
N MET A 141 0.14 -7.98 6.57
CA MET A 141 -0.22 -7.34 7.84
C MET A 141 -1.29 -8.13 8.60
N LYS A 142 -2.29 -8.69 7.89
CA LYS A 142 -3.28 -9.59 8.49
C LYS A 142 -2.62 -10.84 9.07
N HIS A 143 -1.62 -11.39 8.39
CA HIS A 143 -0.88 -12.56 8.87
C HIS A 143 0.01 -12.22 10.08
N LYS A 144 0.73 -11.09 10.04
CA LYS A 144 1.64 -10.65 11.11
C LYS A 144 0.91 -10.26 12.40
N TYR A 145 -0.14 -9.46 12.30
CA TYR A 145 -0.81 -8.85 13.46
C TYR A 145 -2.19 -9.43 13.76
N GLY A 146 -2.83 -10.10 12.81
CA GLY A 146 -4.23 -10.53 12.91
C GLY A 146 -5.23 -9.39 12.71
N ILE A 147 -6.46 -9.74 12.33
CA ILE A 147 -7.54 -8.76 12.05
C ILE A 147 -7.87 -7.91 13.29
N ALA A 148 -7.86 -8.53 14.48
CA ALA A 148 -8.19 -7.86 15.74
C ALA A 148 -7.25 -6.69 16.11
N TRP A 149 -6.02 -6.69 15.59
CA TRP A 149 -5.10 -5.58 15.80
C TRP A 149 -5.60 -4.31 15.10
N ALA A 150 -6.06 -4.42 13.86
CA ALA A 150 -6.62 -3.29 13.13
C ALA A 150 -7.87 -2.73 13.81
N ASP A 151 -8.76 -3.60 14.30
CA ASP A 151 -9.99 -3.19 15.00
C ASP A 151 -9.72 -2.31 16.22
N LYS A 152 -8.63 -2.58 16.96
CA LYS A 152 -8.21 -1.76 18.12
C LYS A 152 -7.95 -0.30 17.72
N TYR A 153 -7.32 -0.09 16.56
CA TYR A 153 -6.94 1.25 16.11
C TYR A 153 -8.03 1.91 15.27
N LEU A 154 -8.84 1.15 14.54
CA LEU A 154 -9.98 1.66 13.78
C LEU A 154 -10.96 2.44 14.67
N GLY A 155 -11.18 1.99 15.91
CA GLY A 155 -11.99 2.72 16.89
C GLY A 155 -11.46 4.13 17.18
N ASN A 156 -10.14 4.31 17.16
CA ASN A 156 -9.47 5.58 17.46
C ASN A 156 -9.36 6.50 16.24
N VAL A 157 -9.44 5.98 15.01
CA VAL A 157 -9.39 6.80 13.78
C VAL A 157 -10.46 7.89 13.79
N SER A 158 -11.66 7.57 14.26
CA SER A 158 -12.74 8.57 14.40
C SER A 158 -12.38 9.69 15.40
N LEU A 159 -11.72 9.36 16.51
CA LEU A 159 -11.26 10.35 17.49
C LEU A 159 -10.19 11.27 16.90
N TRP A 160 -9.25 10.72 16.14
CA TRP A 160 -8.17 11.49 15.53
C TRP A 160 -8.66 12.35 14.37
N LYS A 161 -9.60 11.82 13.59
CA LYS A 161 -10.26 12.60 12.54
C LYS A 161 -11.01 13.79 13.15
N ASN A 162 -11.74 13.58 14.25
CA ASN A 162 -12.38 14.67 14.97
C ASN A 162 -11.36 15.68 15.52
N GLN A 163 -10.14 15.24 15.87
CA GLN A 163 -9.08 16.13 16.33
C GLN A 163 -8.48 16.94 15.16
N GLU A 164 -8.29 16.33 13.99
CA GLU A 164 -7.87 17.02 12.76
C GLU A 164 -8.93 18.05 12.31
N GLU A 165 -10.21 17.65 12.25
CA GLU A 165 -11.33 18.54 11.94
C GLU A 165 -11.41 19.72 12.93
N LYS A 166 -11.20 19.49 14.23
CA LYS A 166 -11.10 20.57 15.22
C LYS A 166 -9.90 21.50 15.03
N ALA A 167 -8.78 20.98 14.52
CA ALA A 167 -7.62 21.81 14.25
C ALA A 167 -7.93 22.80 13.11
N ASP A 168 -8.63 22.34 12.08
CA ASP A 168 -9.12 23.18 10.99
C ASP A 168 -10.15 24.20 11.51
N GLU A 169 -11.13 23.78 12.31
CA GLU A 169 -12.12 24.66 12.94
C GLU A 169 -11.46 25.76 13.80
N PHE A 170 -10.45 25.42 14.59
CA PHE A 170 -9.74 26.40 15.41
C PHE A 170 -8.88 27.34 14.58
N THR A 171 -8.39 26.91 13.42
CA THR A 171 -7.70 27.79 12.49
C THR A 171 -8.68 28.84 11.94
N GLU A 172 -9.89 28.43 11.56
CA GLU A 172 -10.95 29.37 11.19
C GLU A 172 -11.41 30.26 12.36
N GLU A 173 -11.47 29.72 13.58
CA GLU A 173 -11.81 30.49 14.77
C GLU A 173 -10.74 31.55 15.07
N GLU A 174 -9.46 31.21 14.92
CA GLU A 174 -8.36 32.16 15.04
C GLU A 174 -8.48 33.30 14.02
N GLU A 175 -8.80 33.00 12.76
CA GLU A 175 -9.05 34.03 11.73
C GLU A 175 -10.23 34.93 12.12
N LYS A 176 -11.36 34.33 12.54
CA LYS A 176 -12.55 35.08 12.99
C LYS A 176 -12.27 35.95 14.20
N GLN A 177 -11.52 35.45 15.19
CA GLN A 177 -11.14 36.22 16.38
C GLN A 177 -10.20 37.37 16.03
N ASN A 178 -9.25 37.14 15.11
CA ASN A 178 -8.37 38.19 14.62
C ASN A 178 -9.14 39.28 13.85
N ASP A 179 -10.12 38.90 13.02
CA ASP A 179 -10.95 39.86 12.30
C ASP A 179 -11.89 40.62 13.24
N GLN A 180 -12.51 39.94 14.21
CA GLN A 180 -13.31 40.58 15.25
C GLN A 180 -12.48 41.61 16.05
N LEU A 181 -11.25 41.25 16.43
CA LEU A 181 -10.35 42.16 17.13
C LEU A 181 -9.99 43.38 16.26
N LYS A 182 -9.69 43.17 14.97
CA LYS A 182 -9.42 44.27 14.03
C LYS A 182 -10.61 45.19 13.84
N ASP A 183 -11.82 44.64 13.72
CA ASP A 183 -13.04 45.44 13.57
C ASP A 183 -13.27 46.31 14.82
N LEU A 184 -13.17 45.73 16.01
CA LEU A 184 -13.30 46.46 17.27
C LEU A 184 -12.22 47.54 17.44
N LEU A 185 -11.00 47.28 17.00
CA LEU A 185 -9.91 48.25 16.99
C LEU A 185 -10.16 49.39 15.98
N GLY A 186 -10.65 49.05 14.79
CA GLY A 186 -11.03 50.00 13.75
C GLY A 186 -12.17 50.93 14.16
N GLU A 187 -13.19 50.41 14.85
CA GLU A 187 -14.27 51.22 15.44
C GLU A 187 -13.78 52.25 16.46
N GLN A 188 -12.67 51.96 17.13
CA GLN A 188 -12.03 52.84 18.11
C GLN A 188 -10.91 53.71 17.52
N GLU A 189 -10.67 53.63 16.20
CA GLU A 189 -9.52 54.25 15.52
C GLU A 189 -8.19 53.98 16.27
N ALA A 190 -8.02 52.75 16.74
CA ALA A 190 -6.93 52.37 17.62
C ALA A 190 -6.17 51.15 17.10
N GLU A 191 -4.93 51.01 17.59
CA GLU A 191 -4.08 49.85 17.34
C GLU A 191 -3.55 49.34 18.67
N LEU A 192 -3.31 48.02 18.75
CA LEU A 192 -2.61 47.46 19.90
C LEU A 192 -1.11 47.75 19.78
N PRO A 193 -0.39 47.90 20.91
CA PRO A 193 1.06 48.01 20.89
C PRO A 193 1.71 46.85 20.11
N GLU A 194 2.77 47.15 19.36
CA GLU A 194 3.59 46.12 18.71
C GLU A 194 4.55 45.47 19.73
N GLU A 195 5.15 46.28 20.60
CA GLU A 195 6.03 45.80 21.67
C GLU A 195 5.23 45.12 22.80
N GLU A 196 5.83 44.10 23.41
CA GLU A 196 5.24 43.30 24.49
C GLU A 196 3.88 42.65 24.14
N ASN A 197 3.56 42.50 22.85
CA ASN A 197 2.33 41.91 22.37
C ASN A 197 2.51 40.43 21.97
N PRO A 198 1.95 39.47 22.74
CA PRO A 198 2.10 38.05 22.45
C PRO A 198 1.46 37.60 21.12
N MET A 199 0.39 38.27 20.69
CA MET A 199 -0.29 37.94 19.44
C MET A 199 0.56 38.33 18.24
N GLN A 200 1.15 39.54 18.29
CA GLN A 200 2.06 40.02 17.26
C GLN A 200 3.33 39.16 17.19
N HIS A 201 3.92 38.83 18.35
CA HIS A 201 5.10 37.95 18.42
C HIS A 201 4.83 36.59 17.76
N VAL A 202 3.71 35.94 18.10
CA VAL A 202 3.35 34.64 17.48
C VAL A 202 3.02 34.78 16.00
N ALA A 203 2.41 35.88 15.56
CA ALA A 203 2.18 36.14 14.14
C ALA A 203 3.50 36.22 13.35
N GLU A 204 4.56 36.76 13.95
CA GLU A 204 5.91 36.77 13.37
C GLU A 204 6.55 35.38 13.37
N LEU A 205 6.41 34.61 14.45
CA LEU A 205 6.87 33.21 14.51
C LEU A 205 6.19 32.33 13.45
N LYS A 206 4.89 32.50 13.21
CA LYS A 206 4.18 31.76 12.17
C LYS A 206 4.68 32.04 10.75
N ARG A 207 5.39 33.16 10.54
CA ARG A 207 6.01 33.53 9.27
C ARG A 207 7.44 32.97 9.12
N SER A 208 8.10 32.59 10.22
CA SER A 208 9.43 31.99 10.14
C SER A 208 9.37 30.50 9.76
N PRO A 209 10.46 29.93 9.22
CA PRO A 209 10.51 28.50 8.93
C PRO A 209 10.32 27.68 10.21
N ILE A 210 9.30 26.81 10.25
CA ILE A 210 8.93 26.10 11.50
C ILE A 210 10.09 25.29 12.09
N LEU A 211 10.99 24.76 11.26
CA LEU A 211 12.13 23.96 11.72
C LEU A 211 13.13 24.79 12.51
N GLU A 212 13.24 26.09 12.29
CA GLU A 212 14.05 26.98 13.14
C GLU A 212 13.45 27.10 14.54
N LEU A 213 12.14 26.91 14.66
CA LEU A 213 11.43 26.96 15.94
C LEU A 213 11.41 25.61 16.64
N VAL A 214 11.25 24.48 15.94
CA VAL A 214 10.98 23.18 16.57
C VAL A 214 12.19 22.23 16.62
N LEU A 215 13.23 22.45 15.82
CA LEU A 215 14.35 21.53 15.76
C LEU A 215 15.26 21.67 16.99
N PRO A 216 15.65 20.57 17.66
CA PRO A 216 16.66 20.63 18.72
C PRO A 216 18.01 21.15 18.20
N LYS A 217 18.70 21.97 19.01
CA LYS A 217 19.91 22.71 18.60
C LYS A 217 21.10 21.79 18.23
N ASP A 218 21.11 20.55 18.69
CA ASP A 218 22.13 19.54 18.45
C ASP A 218 21.82 18.60 17.28
N LYS A 219 20.62 18.70 16.68
CA LYS A 219 20.20 17.88 15.54
C LYS A 219 20.54 18.56 14.22
N THR A 220 21.06 17.78 13.28
CA THR A 220 21.31 18.21 11.91
C THR A 220 20.25 17.64 10.97
N ILE A 221 19.72 18.48 10.09
CA ILE A 221 18.75 18.07 9.07
C ILE A 221 19.51 17.49 7.86
N SER A 222 18.99 16.41 7.29
CA SER A 222 19.46 15.87 6.02
C SER A 222 19.14 16.84 4.86
N GLU A 223 20.14 17.08 4.01
CA GLU A 223 20.01 17.88 2.78
C GLU A 223 19.71 17.02 1.55
N LYS A 224 19.41 15.71 1.74
CA LYS A 224 19.10 14.82 0.62
C LYS A 224 17.80 15.21 -0.08
N GLN A 225 17.77 14.97 -1.39
CA GLN A 225 16.66 15.30 -2.27
C GLN A 225 16.54 14.28 -3.39
N ILE A 226 15.33 14.14 -3.92
CA ILE A 226 14.98 13.24 -5.01
C ILE A 226 14.29 14.00 -6.14
N SER A 227 14.40 13.53 -7.38
CA SER A 227 13.64 14.10 -8.49
C SER A 227 12.18 13.64 -8.43
N LEU A 228 11.24 14.53 -8.09
CA LEU A 228 9.82 14.17 -8.04
C LEU A 228 9.28 13.68 -9.39
N GLN A 229 9.86 14.14 -10.51
CA GLN A 229 9.44 13.73 -11.86
C GLN A 229 9.83 12.28 -12.20
N GLU A 230 10.73 11.67 -11.42
CA GLU A 230 11.09 10.25 -11.55
C GLU A 230 10.23 9.36 -10.65
N MET A 231 9.43 9.93 -9.76
CA MET A 231 8.65 9.17 -8.80
C MET A 231 7.37 8.62 -9.45
N PRO A 232 6.95 7.38 -9.10
CA PRO A 232 5.73 6.77 -9.63
C PRO A 232 4.46 7.63 -9.47
N GLU A 233 4.40 8.50 -8.46
CA GLU A 233 3.24 9.40 -8.26
C GLU A 233 3.16 10.57 -9.26
N LYS A 234 4.23 10.90 -9.99
CA LYS A 234 4.28 12.03 -10.92
C LYS A 234 4.60 11.65 -12.36
N ARG A 235 5.38 10.59 -12.56
CA ARG A 235 5.76 10.14 -13.90
C ARG A 235 4.64 9.38 -14.60
N GLU A 236 4.78 9.24 -15.91
CA GLU A 236 3.98 8.30 -16.67
C GLU A 236 4.50 6.89 -16.39
N ASN A 237 3.66 6.06 -15.78
CA ASN A 237 3.98 4.67 -15.45
C ASN A 237 3.57 3.75 -16.60
N HIS A 238 4.29 2.64 -16.76
CA HIS A 238 3.75 1.52 -17.50
C HIS A 238 2.49 0.99 -16.79
N THR A 239 1.49 0.65 -17.59
CA THR A 239 0.23 0.13 -17.10
C THR A 239 0.00 -1.27 -17.62
N GLY A 240 -0.49 -2.15 -16.76
CA GLY A 240 -1.01 -3.43 -17.17
C GLY A 240 -2.29 -3.29 -18.02
N TYR A 241 -2.81 -4.41 -18.47
CA TYR A 241 -4.05 -4.47 -19.24
C TYR A 241 -4.77 -5.79 -19.02
N GLY A 242 -6.06 -5.80 -19.35
CA GLY A 242 -6.94 -6.92 -19.10
C GLY A 242 -7.39 -6.96 -17.63
N ALA A 243 -8.71 -6.91 -17.40
CA ALA A 243 -9.25 -6.95 -16.05
C ALA A 243 -9.12 -8.34 -15.44
N PHE A 244 -8.80 -8.41 -14.14
CA PHE A 244 -8.80 -9.64 -13.34
C PHE A 244 -10.04 -9.76 -12.44
N SER A 245 -11.18 -9.19 -12.86
CA SER A 245 -12.42 -9.15 -12.06
C SER A 245 -13.07 -10.53 -11.83
N ASP A 246 -12.70 -11.51 -12.64
CA ASP A 246 -13.08 -12.93 -12.53
C ASP A 246 -12.19 -13.72 -11.57
N VAL A 247 -11.05 -13.16 -11.17
CA VAL A 247 -10.24 -13.67 -10.06
C VAL A 247 -10.87 -13.10 -8.79
N GLU A 248 -11.20 -13.96 -7.81
CA GLU A 248 -11.75 -13.48 -6.55
C GLU A 248 -10.82 -12.41 -5.97
N PRO A 249 -11.33 -11.18 -5.71
CA PRO A 249 -10.52 -10.16 -5.09
C PRO A 249 -10.05 -10.70 -3.75
N GLU A 250 -8.74 -10.65 -3.53
CA GLU A 250 -8.13 -11.29 -2.40
C GLU A 250 -8.41 -10.47 -1.13
N ASP A 251 -9.50 -10.83 -0.44
CA ASP A 251 -9.96 -10.29 0.85
C ASP A 251 -9.69 -8.76 1.00
N GLY A 252 -10.19 -8.04 0.00
CA GLY A 252 -9.65 -6.77 -0.49
C GLY A 252 -10.18 -5.51 0.16
N THR A 253 -9.88 -5.29 1.44
CA THR A 253 -9.86 -3.91 1.96
C THR A 253 -8.72 -3.73 2.93
N LEU A 254 -7.53 -3.46 2.39
CA LEU A 254 -6.47 -2.83 3.18
C LEU A 254 -6.99 -1.48 3.69
N THR A 255 -7.06 -1.36 5.01
CA THR A 255 -7.41 -0.11 5.69
C THR A 255 -6.19 0.82 5.71
N SER A 256 -6.40 2.15 5.81
CA SER A 256 -5.31 3.10 6.02
C SER A 256 -4.50 2.79 7.28
N VAL A 257 -5.15 2.17 8.29
CA VAL A 257 -4.52 1.67 9.51
C VAL A 257 -3.47 0.60 9.22
N LEU A 258 -3.82 -0.44 8.47
CA LEU A 258 -2.89 -1.53 8.14
C LEU A 258 -1.76 -1.05 7.22
N LEU A 259 -2.07 -0.20 6.24
CA LEU A 259 -1.04 0.38 5.36
C LEU A 259 -0.11 1.31 6.13
N GLY A 260 -0.66 2.13 7.02
CA GLY A 260 0.10 3.05 7.87
C GLY A 260 1.07 2.31 8.79
N GLU A 261 0.64 1.20 9.39
CA GLU A 261 1.54 0.37 10.20
C GLU A 261 2.59 -0.33 9.36
N TYR A 262 2.22 -0.83 8.19
CA TYR A 262 3.17 -1.42 7.26
C TYR A 262 4.28 -0.41 6.92
N VAL A 263 3.96 0.83 6.58
CA VAL A 263 5.00 1.80 6.25
C VAL A 263 5.86 2.14 7.48
N ILE A 264 5.27 2.24 8.68
CA ILE A 264 6.01 2.45 9.93
C ILE A 264 7.05 1.36 10.20
N ASP A 265 6.73 0.11 9.89
CA ASP A 265 7.60 -1.03 10.10
C ASP A 265 8.80 -1.07 9.12
N HIS A 266 8.65 -0.49 7.93
CA HIS A 266 9.59 -0.68 6.82
C HIS A 266 10.41 0.55 6.42
N PHE A 267 9.94 1.76 6.73
CA PHE A 267 10.58 3.00 6.31
C PHE A 267 11.13 3.78 7.50
N THR A 268 12.19 4.54 7.24
CA THR A 268 12.85 5.40 8.22
C THR A 268 12.07 6.68 8.49
N ASP A 269 12.08 7.11 9.74
CA ASP A 269 11.68 8.47 10.12
C ASP A 269 12.89 9.31 10.58
N PHE A 270 12.65 10.60 10.81
CA PHE A 270 13.64 11.54 11.33
C PHE A 270 14.45 11.05 12.54
N THR A 271 13.88 10.19 13.39
CA THR A 271 14.50 9.70 14.63
C THR A 271 15.35 8.44 14.44
N ASP A 272 15.23 7.73 13.31
CA ASP A 272 15.91 6.45 13.06
C ASP A 272 17.37 6.60 12.57
N GLY A 273 17.76 7.79 12.12
CA GLY A 273 19.08 8.06 11.54
C GLY A 273 19.25 7.50 10.11
N PRO A 274 20.37 7.82 9.42
CA PRO A 274 20.53 7.49 8.00
C PRO A 274 20.76 6.00 7.76
N LYS A 275 20.01 5.41 6.82
CA LYS A 275 20.16 4.00 6.39
C LYS A 275 20.74 3.81 4.98
N GLY A 276 21.18 4.89 4.34
CA GLY A 276 21.87 4.86 3.04
C GLY A 276 20.97 4.99 1.81
N GLY A 277 19.65 5.13 1.99
CA GLY A 277 18.72 5.44 0.90
C GLY A 277 18.88 6.86 0.34
N GLU A 278 18.13 7.17 -0.72
CA GLU A 278 18.13 8.52 -1.34
C GLU A 278 17.48 9.59 -0.46
N LEU A 279 16.65 9.20 0.52
CA LEU A 279 16.11 10.05 1.57
C LEU A 279 16.38 9.40 2.93
N ASP A 280 16.61 10.21 3.95
CA ASP A 280 16.69 9.74 5.35
C ASP A 280 15.33 9.85 6.07
N TYR A 281 14.41 10.67 5.56
CA TYR A 281 13.09 10.94 6.16
C TYR A 281 11.98 10.35 5.28
N GLU A 282 12.04 9.04 5.06
CA GLU A 282 11.17 8.31 4.14
C GLU A 282 9.70 8.35 4.57
N LEU A 283 9.41 8.21 5.86
CA LEU A 283 8.05 8.31 6.41
C LEU A 283 7.48 9.72 6.26
N GLU A 284 8.31 10.75 6.46
CA GLU A 284 7.95 12.13 6.22
C GLU A 284 7.67 12.38 4.74
N TYR A 285 8.44 11.77 3.81
CA TYR A 285 8.13 11.80 2.39
C TYR A 285 6.80 11.13 2.07
N ILE A 286 6.52 9.96 2.63
CA ILE A 286 5.26 9.25 2.40
C ILE A 286 4.06 10.13 2.83
N LEU A 287 4.19 10.89 3.92
CA LEU A 287 3.18 11.86 4.37
C LEU A 287 3.12 13.14 3.53
N ALA A 288 4.27 13.73 3.20
CA ALA A 288 4.34 15.08 2.63
C ALA A 288 4.49 15.11 1.10
N GLY A 289 5.34 14.25 0.54
CA GLY A 289 5.65 14.16 -0.90
C GLY A 289 6.39 15.39 -1.44
N ARG A 290 7.30 15.94 -0.66
CA ARG A 290 8.22 17.03 -1.07
C ARG A 290 9.51 16.44 -1.63
N GLU A 291 10.21 17.26 -2.40
CA GLU A 291 11.45 16.91 -3.09
C GLU A 291 12.62 16.61 -2.14
N SER A 292 12.67 17.29 -0.99
CA SER A 292 13.78 17.23 -0.04
C SER A 292 13.38 16.71 1.33
N ASP A 293 14.30 16.04 2.01
CA ASP A 293 14.17 15.63 3.41
C ASP A 293 13.73 16.80 4.29
N LYS A 294 14.44 17.93 4.21
CA LYS A 294 14.06 19.16 4.91
C LYS A 294 12.61 19.59 4.66
N GLY A 295 12.17 19.60 3.39
CA GLY A 295 10.81 20.00 3.04
C GLY A 295 9.73 19.02 3.55
N ASN A 296 10.06 17.73 3.55
CA ASN A 296 9.21 16.68 4.10
C ASN A 296 9.04 16.83 5.61
N LEU A 297 10.16 16.96 6.34
CA LEU A 297 10.17 17.19 7.78
C LEU A 297 9.45 18.49 8.16
N GLU A 298 9.67 19.57 7.42
CA GLU A 298 8.99 20.85 7.66
C GLU A 298 7.46 20.72 7.53
N THR A 299 7.01 19.96 6.53
CA THR A 299 5.58 19.72 6.31
C THR A 299 4.97 18.89 7.45
N VAL A 300 5.67 17.84 7.90
CA VAL A 300 5.23 17.01 9.03
C VAL A 300 5.23 17.81 10.33
N ALA A 301 6.28 18.60 10.61
CA ALA A 301 6.35 19.45 11.79
C ALA A 301 5.17 20.44 11.87
N LYS A 302 4.77 21.04 10.74
CA LYS A 302 3.56 21.89 10.65
C LYS A 302 2.30 21.12 11.03
N LYS A 303 2.11 19.92 10.47
CA LYS A 303 0.98 19.03 10.82
C LYS A 303 0.97 18.69 12.31
N LEU A 304 2.14 18.41 12.90
CA LEU A 304 2.25 18.10 14.33
C LEU A 304 1.89 19.30 15.22
N VAL A 305 2.37 20.51 14.88
CA VAL A 305 2.01 21.72 15.63
C VAL A 305 0.50 21.96 15.61
N MET A 306 -0.15 21.78 14.46
CA MET A 306 -1.62 21.89 14.34
C MET A 306 -2.34 20.81 15.16
N LEU A 307 -1.89 19.56 15.09
CA LEU A 307 -2.49 18.47 15.85
C LEU A 307 -2.35 18.67 17.37
N ARG A 308 -1.23 19.25 17.81
CA ARG A 308 -0.96 19.60 19.22
C ARG A 308 -1.68 20.86 19.69
N PHE A 309 -2.00 21.77 18.77
CA PHE A 309 -2.73 23.00 19.09
C PHE A 309 -4.08 22.73 19.75
N VAL A 310 -4.81 21.72 19.25
CA VAL A 310 -6.16 21.37 19.74
C VAL A 310 -6.20 21.04 21.24
N PRO A 311 -5.47 20.04 21.77
CA PRO A 311 -5.47 19.77 23.20
C PRO A 311 -4.90 20.92 24.05
N ASN A 312 -3.95 21.70 23.50
CA ASN A 312 -3.37 22.85 24.18
C ASN A 312 -4.39 23.97 24.38
N TYR A 313 -5.12 24.33 23.31
CA TYR A 313 -6.16 25.36 23.35
C TYR A 313 -7.36 24.93 24.20
N ILE A 314 -7.81 23.67 24.09
CA ILE A 314 -8.90 23.14 24.92
C ILE A 314 -8.57 23.31 26.41
N TYR A 315 -7.36 22.98 26.83
CA TYR A 315 -6.97 23.13 28.22
C TYR A 315 -6.94 24.62 28.66
N LEU A 316 -6.42 25.52 27.81
CA LEU A 316 -6.47 26.97 28.09
C LEU A 316 -7.90 27.49 28.28
N GLN A 317 -8.87 26.96 27.52
CA GLN A 317 -10.29 27.30 27.67
C GLN A 317 -10.92 26.75 28.97
N THR A 318 -10.25 25.82 29.67
CA THR A 318 -10.72 25.26 30.95
C THR A 318 -9.97 25.79 32.17
N SER A 319 -8.78 26.37 32.00
CA SER A 319 -7.95 26.85 33.11
C SER A 319 -8.29 28.30 33.48
N SER A 320 -9.01 28.48 34.59
CA SER A 320 -9.37 29.81 35.09
C SER A 320 -8.15 30.67 35.43
N THR A 321 -7.07 30.05 35.92
CA THR A 321 -5.79 30.72 36.20
C THR A 321 -5.17 31.29 34.92
N LYS A 322 -5.03 30.47 33.87
CA LYS A 322 -4.42 30.91 32.61
C LYS A 322 -5.27 31.92 31.86
N GLN A 323 -6.60 31.78 31.93
CA GLN A 323 -7.50 32.80 31.40
C GLN A 323 -7.37 34.14 32.14
N ALA A 324 -7.17 34.13 33.47
CA ALA A 324 -6.95 35.35 34.23
C ALA A 324 -5.61 36.01 33.86
N GLU A 325 -4.55 35.22 33.65
CA GLU A 325 -3.26 35.72 33.16
C GLU A 325 -3.37 36.35 31.77
N ALA A 326 -4.04 35.69 30.83
CA ALA A 326 -4.26 36.23 29.49
C ALA A 326 -5.09 37.52 29.52
N ARG A 327 -6.13 37.58 30.36
CA ARG A 327 -6.92 38.83 30.55
C ARG A 327 -6.10 39.95 31.18
N ALA A 328 -5.21 39.64 32.12
CA ALA A 328 -4.33 40.65 32.70
C ALA A 328 -3.33 41.21 31.67
N ALA A 329 -2.76 40.34 30.84
CA ALA A 329 -1.91 40.76 29.72
C ALA A 329 -2.68 41.60 28.70
N ALA A 330 -3.87 41.16 28.29
CA ALA A 330 -4.74 41.91 27.40
C ALA A 330 -5.15 43.28 27.98
N GLY A 331 -5.45 43.34 29.28
CA GLY A 331 -5.77 44.59 29.97
C GLY A 331 -4.61 45.58 29.95
N THR A 332 -3.38 45.08 30.04
CA THR A 332 -2.17 45.91 29.92
C THR A 332 -2.04 46.46 28.50
N LEU A 333 -2.18 45.62 27.47
CA LEU A 333 -2.15 46.05 26.06
C LEU A 333 -3.27 47.05 25.72
N CYS A 334 -4.45 46.86 26.30
CA CYS A 334 -5.64 47.67 26.02
C CYS A 334 -5.83 48.84 27.01
N THR A 335 -4.84 49.14 27.87
CA THR A 335 -5.00 50.11 28.97
C THR A 335 -5.42 51.50 28.48
N LEU A 336 -4.92 51.93 27.32
CA LEU A 336 -5.27 53.23 26.72
C LEU A 336 -6.63 53.24 26.03
N LEU A 337 -7.17 52.08 25.66
CA LEU A 337 -8.43 51.95 24.94
C LEU A 337 -9.62 52.02 25.90
N ALA A 338 -9.48 51.44 27.09
CA ALA A 338 -10.55 51.35 28.09
C ALA A 338 -11.88 50.74 27.56
N VAL A 339 -11.81 49.88 26.54
CA VAL A 339 -12.96 49.19 25.95
C VAL A 339 -12.97 47.72 26.38
N PRO A 340 -13.89 47.29 27.27
CA PRO A 340 -13.92 45.92 27.77
C PRO A 340 -14.04 44.86 26.66
N ALA A 341 -14.79 45.15 25.59
CA ALA A 341 -14.95 44.23 24.46
C ALA A 341 -13.63 43.97 23.72
N VAL A 342 -12.81 45.00 23.51
CA VAL A 342 -11.46 44.87 22.90
C VAL A 342 -10.56 44.05 23.82
N THR A 343 -10.61 44.30 25.14
CA THR A 343 -9.81 43.55 26.11
C THR A 343 -10.14 42.06 26.12
N GLU A 344 -11.42 41.68 26.07
CA GLU A 344 -11.80 40.26 26.02
C GLU A 344 -11.43 39.60 24.69
N ALA A 345 -11.57 40.30 23.55
CA ALA A 345 -11.12 39.81 22.26
C ALA A 345 -9.58 39.60 22.23
N ALA A 346 -8.82 40.58 22.74
CA ALA A 346 -7.37 40.48 22.87
C ALA A 346 -6.97 39.34 23.82
N ALA A 347 -7.72 39.10 24.91
CA ALA A 347 -7.45 37.97 25.80
C ALA A 347 -7.60 36.62 25.09
N GLN A 348 -8.62 36.46 24.24
CA GLN A 348 -8.77 35.24 23.42
C GLN A 348 -7.64 35.08 22.39
N GLY A 349 -7.24 36.16 21.72
CA GLY A 349 -6.08 36.15 20.82
C GLY A 349 -4.78 35.73 21.54
N ILE A 350 -4.56 36.20 22.78
CA ILE A 350 -3.42 35.77 23.60
C ILE A 350 -3.50 34.28 23.95
N LEU A 351 -4.68 33.73 24.24
CA LEU A 351 -4.84 32.29 24.52
C LEU A 351 -4.51 31.44 23.28
N LEU A 352 -4.97 31.86 22.09
CA LEU A 352 -4.64 31.19 20.82
C LEU A 352 -3.12 31.24 20.58
N ALA A 353 -2.50 32.41 20.73
CA ALA A 353 -1.05 32.58 20.61
C ALA A 353 -0.28 31.68 21.60
N TRP A 354 -0.77 31.57 22.84
CA TRP A 354 -0.15 30.74 23.87
C TRP A 354 -0.28 29.24 23.60
N ALA A 355 -1.43 28.79 23.09
CA ALA A 355 -1.61 27.41 22.64
C ALA A 355 -0.64 27.04 21.51
N TYR A 356 -0.42 27.95 20.55
CA TYR A 356 0.57 27.74 19.48
C TYR A 356 1.99 27.60 20.04
N GLY A 357 2.40 28.48 20.95
CA GLY A 357 3.71 28.37 21.59
C GLY A 357 3.90 27.07 22.36
N GLU A 358 2.88 26.60 23.09
CA GLU A 358 2.93 25.30 23.78
C GLU A 358 3.04 24.14 22.77
N SER A 359 2.39 24.23 21.61
CA SER A 359 2.54 23.24 20.54
C SER A 359 3.95 23.19 19.98
N VAL A 360 4.63 24.34 19.87
CA VAL A 360 6.05 24.38 19.49
C VAL A 360 6.90 23.63 20.52
N MET A 361 6.64 23.78 21.82
CA MET A 361 7.34 23.03 22.89
C MET A 361 7.08 21.53 22.81
N ASP A 362 5.84 21.13 22.53
CA ASP A 362 5.50 19.73 22.34
C ASP A 362 6.26 19.14 21.14
N VAL A 363 6.30 19.84 20.00
CA VAL A 363 7.01 19.33 18.82
C VAL A 363 8.53 19.33 18.99
N ARG A 364 9.11 20.27 19.76
CA ARG A 364 10.52 20.18 20.20
C ARG A 364 10.78 18.88 20.94
N SER A 365 9.92 18.55 21.90
CA SER A 365 10.01 17.31 22.67
C SER A 365 9.98 16.09 21.74
N LEU A 366 9.04 16.06 20.80
CA LEU A 366 8.89 14.95 19.86
C LEU A 366 10.12 14.78 18.94
N LEU A 367 10.65 15.87 18.38
CA LEU A 367 11.84 15.83 17.52
C LEU A 367 13.12 15.51 18.30
N ASP A 368 13.13 15.74 19.61
CA ASP A 368 14.21 15.29 20.51
C ASP A 368 14.07 13.80 20.91
N GLY A 369 13.05 13.10 20.41
CA GLY A 369 12.76 11.70 20.77
C GLY A 369 12.08 11.54 22.13
N GLN A 370 11.65 12.64 22.74
CA GLN A 370 10.86 12.67 23.96
C GLN A 370 9.35 12.55 23.66
N LYS A 371 8.54 12.48 24.70
CA LYS A 371 7.08 12.29 24.59
C LYS A 371 6.29 13.53 24.95
N ALA A 372 5.21 13.78 24.22
CA ALA A 372 4.26 14.85 24.51
C ALA A 372 2.99 14.30 25.19
N ALA A 373 2.44 15.04 26.16
CA ALA A 373 1.22 14.65 26.87
C ALA A 373 0.01 14.59 25.91
N ILE A 374 -0.81 13.53 26.01
CA ILE A 374 -2.03 13.40 25.19
C ILE A 374 -3.00 14.55 25.50
N THR A 375 -3.24 14.80 26.79
CA THR A 375 -4.10 15.87 27.31
C THR A 375 -3.27 16.81 28.18
N LYS A 376 -3.53 18.12 28.08
CA LYS A 376 -2.83 19.12 28.89
C LYS A 376 -3.48 19.34 30.26
N ASP A 377 -2.64 19.61 31.25
CA ASP A 377 -3.01 20.05 32.60
C ASP A 377 -1.90 20.91 33.23
N ASP A 378 -2.11 21.37 34.47
CA ASP A 378 -1.16 22.22 35.19
C ASP A 378 0.21 21.56 35.45
N THR A 379 0.30 20.22 35.42
CA THR A 379 1.52 19.47 35.71
C THR A 379 2.41 19.27 34.50
N ASN A 380 1.84 19.35 33.29
CA ASN A 380 2.54 19.09 32.03
C ASN A 380 2.56 20.29 31.06
N TRP A 381 2.00 21.44 31.48
CA TRP A 381 2.11 22.71 30.78
C TRP A 381 3.50 23.33 30.99
N GLN A 382 4.14 23.77 29.92
CA GLN A 382 5.56 24.14 29.94
C GLN A 382 5.79 25.64 29.78
N LEU A 383 5.08 26.29 28.86
CA LEU A 383 5.39 27.63 28.42
C LEU A 383 4.70 28.69 29.27
N SER A 384 5.43 29.62 29.90
CA SER A 384 4.81 30.81 30.49
C SER A 384 4.52 31.88 29.42
N LEU A 385 3.65 32.85 29.70
CA LEU A 385 3.45 34.01 28.79
C LEU A 385 4.74 34.81 28.56
N SER A 386 5.58 34.95 29.59
CA SER A 386 6.91 35.56 29.43
C SER A 386 7.86 34.72 28.58
N GLY A 387 7.76 33.39 28.66
CA GLY A 387 8.51 32.47 27.81
C GLY A 387 8.04 32.53 26.36
N LEU A 388 6.74 32.72 26.12
CA LEU A 388 6.18 32.91 24.78
C LEU A 388 6.82 34.09 24.05
N MET A 389 7.05 35.21 24.74
CA MET A 389 7.72 36.39 24.17
C MET A 389 9.22 36.16 23.87
N LYS A 390 9.83 35.14 24.49
CA LYS A 390 11.24 34.76 24.24
C LYS A 390 11.35 33.71 23.14
N LEU A 391 10.26 33.02 22.81
CA LEU A 391 10.24 31.93 21.83
C LEU A 391 10.80 32.40 20.48
N GLY A 392 11.74 31.67 19.91
CA GLY A 392 12.38 32.01 18.63
C GLY A 392 13.42 33.14 18.69
N THR A 393 13.75 33.66 19.88
CA THR A 393 14.79 34.67 20.08
C THR A 393 16.08 34.04 20.65
N ASP A 394 17.15 34.82 20.78
CA ASP A 394 18.39 34.38 21.44
C ASP A 394 18.20 34.00 22.93
N GLU A 395 17.14 34.50 23.57
CA GLU A 395 16.77 34.15 24.95
C GLU A 395 15.97 32.84 25.06
N ASP A 396 15.68 32.18 23.94
CA ASP A 396 14.94 30.93 23.90
C ASP A 396 15.80 29.75 24.38
N THR A 397 15.51 29.29 25.59
CA THR A 397 16.16 28.15 26.23
C THR A 397 15.26 26.92 26.36
N GLY A 398 14.01 26.98 25.88
CA GLY A 398 13.04 25.89 26.07
C GLY A 398 13.31 24.71 25.14
N THR A 399 13.54 23.52 25.68
CA THR A 399 13.81 22.30 24.88
C THR A 399 12.62 21.36 24.75
N GLY A 400 11.51 21.65 25.43
CA GLY A 400 10.44 20.68 25.62
C GLY A 400 10.64 19.82 26.89
N MET A 401 9.56 19.17 27.33
CA MET A 401 9.48 18.35 28.54
C MET A 401 9.08 16.94 28.14
N ASP A 402 9.87 15.96 28.54
CA ASP A 402 9.51 14.56 28.39
C ASP A 402 8.41 14.17 29.40
N VAL A 403 7.28 13.68 28.87
CA VAL A 403 6.14 13.21 29.67
C VAL A 403 6.08 11.69 29.65
N GLN A 404 6.29 11.05 30.79
CA GLN A 404 6.44 9.59 30.93
C GLN A 404 5.33 8.78 30.21
N ASP A 405 4.07 9.19 30.39
CA ASP A 405 2.86 8.56 29.81
C ASP A 405 2.36 9.26 28.52
N GLY A 406 3.20 10.09 27.90
CA GLY A 406 2.92 10.77 26.64
C GLY A 406 3.07 9.88 25.41
N MET A 407 2.73 10.44 24.25
CA MET A 407 2.95 9.84 22.93
C MET A 407 4.27 10.34 22.33
N GLY A 408 5.03 9.42 21.72
CA GLY A 408 6.28 9.76 21.04
C GLY A 408 6.07 10.17 19.58
N TYR A 409 7.15 10.60 18.91
CA TYR A 409 7.10 11.03 17.50
C TYR A 409 6.43 9.99 16.58
N LYS A 410 6.83 8.72 16.68
CA LYS A 410 6.30 7.63 15.85
C LYS A 410 4.80 7.36 16.09
N ASP A 411 4.29 7.64 17.29
CA ASP A 411 2.85 7.53 17.57
C ASP A 411 2.05 8.63 16.86
N TYR A 412 2.58 9.86 16.82
CA TYR A 412 1.97 10.92 16.05
C TYR A 412 2.09 10.71 14.53
N MET A 413 3.22 10.18 14.05
CA MET A 413 3.36 9.74 12.66
C MET A 413 2.30 8.70 12.28
N ARG A 414 2.05 7.73 13.18
CA ARG A 414 0.97 6.74 13.03
C ARG A 414 -0.40 7.40 12.90
N MET A 415 -0.72 8.38 13.75
CA MET A 415 -1.98 9.13 13.64
C MET A 415 -2.10 9.80 12.27
N LEU A 416 -1.08 10.54 11.84
CA LEU A 416 -1.08 11.23 10.53
C LEU A 416 -1.23 10.25 9.36
N LEU A 417 -0.54 9.11 9.40
CA LEU A 417 -0.64 8.09 8.36
C LEU A 417 -2.04 7.49 8.29
N PHE A 418 -2.70 7.24 9.42
CA PHE A 418 -4.03 6.61 9.39
C PHE A 418 -5.11 7.53 8.81
N LEU A 419 -4.86 8.84 8.83
CA LEU A 419 -5.71 9.87 8.22
C LEU A 419 -5.37 10.10 6.73
N GLU A 420 -4.19 9.68 6.27
CA GLU A 420 -3.76 9.86 4.88
C GLU A 420 -4.45 8.87 3.92
N GLY A 421 -4.69 9.31 2.68
CA GLY A 421 -5.33 8.50 1.66
C GLY A 421 -4.47 7.31 1.22
N LYS A 422 -5.04 6.09 1.29
CA LYS A 422 -4.35 4.83 0.98
C LYS A 422 -3.66 4.80 -0.39
N GLU A 423 -4.26 5.42 -1.41
CA GLU A 423 -3.71 5.44 -2.78
C GLU A 423 -2.45 6.30 -2.88
N ARG A 424 -2.47 7.49 -2.25
CA ARG A 424 -1.32 8.37 -2.22
C ARG A 424 -0.18 7.75 -1.41
N MET A 425 -0.51 7.20 -0.25
CA MET A 425 0.44 6.52 0.62
C MET A 425 1.10 5.34 -0.10
N SER A 426 0.32 4.51 -0.82
CA SER A 426 0.88 3.36 -1.56
C SER A 426 1.78 3.80 -2.70
N MET A 427 1.40 4.81 -3.48
CA MET A 427 2.24 5.30 -4.59
C MET A 427 3.58 5.87 -4.10
N ARG A 428 3.56 6.60 -2.98
CA ARG A 428 4.79 7.16 -2.38
C ARG A 428 5.66 6.08 -1.75
N ALA A 429 5.06 5.12 -1.04
CA ALA A 429 5.80 3.98 -0.48
C ALA A 429 6.48 3.18 -1.58
N MET A 430 5.78 2.86 -2.67
CA MET A 430 6.38 2.20 -3.85
C MET A 430 7.49 3.03 -4.49
N GLY A 431 7.37 4.36 -4.50
CA GLY A 431 8.45 5.25 -4.94
C GLY A 431 9.71 5.16 -4.07
N ILE A 432 9.56 5.14 -2.74
CA ILE A 432 10.70 4.94 -1.84
C ILE A 432 11.30 3.54 -1.99
N ILE A 433 10.47 2.50 -2.14
CA ILE A 433 10.94 1.16 -2.46
C ILE A 433 11.81 1.20 -3.73
N GLU A 434 11.33 1.80 -4.81
CA GLU A 434 12.11 1.95 -6.06
C GLU A 434 13.47 2.61 -5.80
N LYS A 435 13.51 3.72 -5.06
CA LYS A 435 14.77 4.42 -4.74
C LYS A 435 15.69 3.59 -3.85
N ASN A 436 15.17 2.80 -2.93
CA ASN A 436 15.98 1.94 -2.08
C ASN A 436 16.53 0.74 -2.85
N MET A 437 15.74 0.16 -3.77
CA MET A 437 16.22 -0.86 -4.72
C MET A 437 17.39 -0.34 -5.56
N GLN A 438 17.28 0.90 -6.04
CA GLN A 438 18.34 1.54 -6.83
C GLN A 438 19.59 1.84 -6.01
N SER A 439 19.45 2.41 -4.81
CA SER A 439 20.57 2.93 -4.01
C SER A 439 21.15 1.93 -3.02
N ILE A 440 20.32 1.32 -2.18
CA ILE A 440 20.74 0.42 -1.09
C ILE A 440 21.08 -0.97 -1.63
N TYR A 441 20.25 -1.48 -2.54
CA TYR A 441 20.37 -2.85 -3.06
C TYR A 441 21.11 -2.94 -4.40
N GLY A 442 21.61 -1.81 -4.91
CA GLY A 442 22.51 -1.78 -6.07
C GLY A 442 21.86 -2.14 -7.41
N GLN A 443 20.57 -1.87 -7.57
CA GLN A 443 19.79 -2.18 -8.77
C GLN A 443 19.39 -0.89 -9.52
N PRO A 444 20.34 -0.18 -10.17
CA PRO A 444 20.09 1.15 -10.74
C PRO A 444 19.04 1.18 -11.85
N ALA A 445 18.78 0.03 -12.50
CA ALA A 445 17.78 -0.11 -13.55
C ALA A 445 16.38 -0.50 -13.01
N PHE A 446 16.25 -0.74 -11.70
CA PHE A 446 15.01 -1.20 -11.10
C PHE A 446 13.90 -0.14 -11.21
N ARG A 447 12.71 -0.57 -11.59
CA ARG A 447 11.52 0.28 -11.68
C ARG A 447 10.31 -0.47 -11.14
N ILE A 448 9.61 0.12 -10.18
CA ILE A 448 8.48 -0.53 -9.50
C ILE A 448 7.26 -0.68 -10.41
N ASP A 449 7.14 0.15 -11.45
CA ASP A 449 6.09 -0.01 -12.47
C ASP A 449 6.43 -1.09 -13.52
N TYR A 450 7.59 -1.75 -13.43
CA TYR A 450 7.88 -2.96 -14.23
C TYR A 450 7.57 -4.23 -13.43
N CYS A 451 7.18 -4.09 -12.16
CA CYS A 451 6.92 -5.20 -11.28
C CYS A 451 5.51 -5.76 -11.53
N ALA A 452 5.44 -6.98 -12.07
CA ALA A 452 4.18 -7.69 -12.30
C ALA A 452 3.94 -8.72 -11.20
N GLY A 453 2.68 -8.86 -10.76
CA GLY A 453 2.31 -9.91 -9.81
C GLY A 453 1.10 -10.75 -10.21
N ARG A 454 0.45 -10.43 -11.34
CA ARG A 454 -0.57 -11.30 -11.98
C ARG A 454 -0.42 -11.29 -13.49
N MET A 455 -0.60 -12.44 -14.12
CA MET A 455 -0.48 -12.60 -15.57
C MET A 455 -1.34 -13.75 -16.07
N GLU A 456 -1.99 -13.56 -17.22
CA GLU A 456 -2.65 -14.62 -17.97
C GLU A 456 -2.09 -14.69 -19.39
N ILE A 457 -1.60 -15.86 -19.78
CA ILE A 457 -1.06 -16.12 -21.11
C ILE A 457 -2.07 -16.90 -21.93
N ARG A 458 -2.35 -16.41 -23.13
CA ARG A 458 -3.03 -17.15 -24.18
C ARG A 458 -2.00 -17.93 -24.99
N THR A 459 -2.14 -19.24 -25.02
CA THR A 459 -1.28 -20.12 -25.82
C THR A 459 -2.04 -20.78 -26.94
N VAL A 460 -1.41 -20.77 -28.10
CA VAL A 460 -1.84 -21.47 -29.30
C VAL A 460 -0.75 -22.46 -29.69
N CYS A 461 -1.14 -23.72 -29.92
CA CYS A 461 -0.23 -24.74 -30.41
C CYS A 461 -0.85 -25.57 -31.52
N ASN A 462 -0.01 -25.94 -32.48
CA ASN A 462 -0.39 -26.83 -33.57
C ASN A 462 -0.02 -28.27 -33.18
N LEU A 463 -1.04 -29.11 -33.02
CA LEU A 463 -0.88 -30.53 -32.75
C LEU A 463 -0.88 -31.30 -34.08
N ARG A 464 -0.61 -32.61 -34.00
CA ARG A 464 -0.63 -33.50 -35.18
C ARG A 464 -1.97 -33.37 -35.94
N ARG A 465 -1.92 -33.60 -37.25
CA ARG A 465 -3.08 -33.56 -38.16
C ARG A 465 -3.76 -32.19 -38.26
N GLY A 466 -3.04 -31.11 -37.98
CA GLY A 466 -3.55 -29.74 -38.15
C GLY A 466 -4.54 -29.29 -37.08
N ILE A 467 -4.59 -29.99 -35.94
CA ILE A 467 -5.42 -29.57 -34.81
C ILE A 467 -4.79 -28.34 -34.16
N LYS A 468 -5.45 -27.18 -34.29
CA LYS A 468 -5.09 -25.96 -33.56
C LYS A 468 -5.71 -26.05 -32.17
N TYR A 469 -4.89 -26.01 -31.13
CA TYR A 469 -5.32 -26.07 -29.75
C TYR A 469 -4.97 -24.78 -29.02
N GLN A 470 -5.97 -24.16 -28.40
CA GLN A 470 -5.86 -22.91 -27.68
C GLN A 470 -6.32 -23.08 -26.23
N TYR A 471 -5.58 -22.49 -25.30
CA TYR A 471 -5.93 -22.46 -23.89
C TYR A 471 -5.30 -21.23 -23.22
N ARG A 472 -5.74 -20.95 -21.99
CA ARG A 472 -5.21 -19.88 -21.13
C ARG A 472 -4.53 -20.50 -19.92
N THR A 473 -3.45 -19.86 -19.48
CA THR A 473 -2.77 -20.20 -18.23
C THR A 473 -2.59 -18.92 -17.42
N TYR A 474 -3.06 -18.93 -16.18
CA TYR A 474 -3.01 -17.81 -15.25
C TYR A 474 -2.03 -18.12 -14.11
N TYR A 475 -1.30 -17.10 -13.67
CA TYR A 475 -0.56 -17.10 -12.41
C TYR A 475 -0.71 -15.76 -11.72
N GLY A 476 -0.81 -15.78 -10.39
CA GLY A 476 -0.73 -14.60 -9.55
C GLY A 476 -0.19 -14.98 -8.17
N TYR A 477 0.61 -14.11 -7.57
CA TYR A 477 1.09 -14.33 -6.20
C TYR A 477 -0.08 -14.32 -5.22
N GLN A 478 -0.10 -15.30 -4.31
CA GLN A 478 -1.09 -15.48 -3.26
C GLN A 478 -0.56 -15.07 -1.90
#